data_AF-A0AAE3Y6D3-F1
#
_entry.id   AF-A0AAE3Y6D3-F1
#
_cell.length_a   1.000
_cell.length_b   1.000
_cell.length_c   1.000
_cell.angle_alpha   90.00
_cell.angle_beta   90.00
_cell.angle_gamma   90.00
#
_symmetry.space_group_name_H-M   'P 1'
#
loop_
_entity.id
_entity.type
_entity.pdbx_description
1 polymer ?
#
loop_
_entity_poly.entity_id
_entity_poly.type
_entity_poly.pdbx_seq_one_letter_code
_entity_poly.pdbx_strand_id
1 'polypeptide(L)'
;MKKIRIFAALLLSQLAVISCKKDEKKPTETAITATNDSVKTPKATEEKIDYKNFNIYSVTVISSGQKDALSDIFISVSDIYTDPQPIQKEALSNQKNVSTEQLQYIELDSKHRSKILNGLHLTENDSLYLYNYQFNKLEKLPLNKLKAVAYLDFYSMEGEEVDGTSYMVGFQIEAHKEPDIRNKYENAVAYFGNKNPFIENKMKPVQWKKASADISKKYFTSSKLTPGDTYQAKYEDLTYYLQDYLQDEMVQERKLVVVNARNEKTFEKTITTAGGDGAEFTPLNGISNDESNTSQWTGYLFKGKPPVIFGFMAQSFGCPSITFLDKNQKDFTINCDNRH
;
A
#
# COMPACT_ATOMS: atom_id res chain seq x y z
N MET A 1 50.77 -10.18 -22.02
CA MET A 1 51.70 -9.55 -21.05
C MET A 1 52.53 -8.46 -21.74
N LYS A 2 52.19 -7.19 -21.54
CA LYS A 2 53.02 -6.04 -21.89
C LYS A 2 52.88 -5.01 -20.77
N LYS A 3 53.99 -4.77 -20.07
CA LYS A 3 54.14 -3.79 -18.99
C LYS A 3 54.22 -2.39 -19.61
N ILE A 4 53.38 -1.46 -19.16
CA ILE A 4 53.55 -0.03 -19.44
C ILE A 4 53.58 0.70 -18.10
N ARG A 5 54.57 1.59 -17.99
CA ARG A 5 55.11 2.20 -16.79
C ARG A 5 54.22 3.35 -16.28
N ILE A 6 54.14 3.43 -14.95
CA ILE A 6 53.57 4.49 -14.14
C ILE A 6 54.41 5.77 -14.32
N PHE A 7 53.75 6.90 -14.56
CA PHE A 7 54.29 8.23 -14.29
C PHE A 7 53.30 9.00 -13.43
N ALA A 8 53.69 9.24 -12.19
CA ALA A 8 53.04 10.14 -11.26
C ALA A 8 53.57 11.56 -11.50
N ALA A 9 52.68 12.52 -11.65
CA ALA A 9 53.01 13.94 -11.59
C ALA A 9 52.11 14.61 -10.56
N LEU A 10 52.70 14.91 -9.40
CA LEU A 10 52.17 15.82 -8.39
C LEU A 10 52.11 17.23 -8.99
N LEU A 11 50.97 17.90 -8.83
CA LEU A 11 50.86 19.35 -8.91
C LEU A 11 50.11 19.84 -7.67
N LEU A 12 50.90 20.46 -6.79
CA LEU A 12 50.52 21.10 -5.53
C LEU A 12 50.66 22.62 -5.73
N SER A 13 49.94 23.37 -4.88
CA SER A 13 50.01 24.83 -4.67
C SER A 13 49.05 25.64 -5.58
N GLN A 14 48.25 26.61 -5.13
CA GLN A 14 48.19 27.40 -3.90
C GLN A 14 46.72 27.82 -3.64
N LEU A 15 46.25 27.80 -2.40
CA LEU A 15 45.07 28.57 -1.99
C LEU A 15 45.46 29.47 -0.83
N ALA A 16 45.31 30.77 -1.08
CA ALA A 16 45.70 31.86 -0.20
C ALA A 16 44.81 31.90 1.05
N VAL A 17 45.46 32.16 2.18
CA VAL A 17 44.84 32.39 3.48
C VAL A 17 44.31 33.83 3.49
N ILE A 18 43.00 34.01 3.64
CA ILE A 18 42.43 35.28 4.07
C ILE A 18 41.86 35.08 5.48
N SER A 19 42.49 35.80 6.40
CA SER A 19 42.21 35.93 7.82
C SER A 19 41.16 37.01 8.09
N CYS A 20 40.66 37.04 9.34
CA CYS A 20 39.78 38.02 10.01
C CYS A 20 38.27 37.75 9.90
N LYS A 21 37.47 37.77 10.98
CA LYS A 21 37.65 38.24 12.36
C LYS A 21 36.67 37.51 13.28
N LYS A 22 37.10 37.34 14.53
CA LYS A 22 36.37 36.76 15.67
C LYS A 22 35.66 37.91 16.38
N ASP A 23 34.34 37.83 16.57
CA ASP A 23 33.61 38.68 17.51
C ASP A 23 32.86 37.77 18.50
N GLU A 24 33.22 37.90 19.77
CA GLU A 24 32.55 37.28 20.92
C GLU A 24 31.37 38.16 21.34
N LYS A 25 30.17 37.56 21.46
CA LYS A 25 29.11 38.07 22.35
C LYS A 25 28.42 36.92 23.10
N LYS A 26 28.27 37.14 24.41
CA LYS A 26 27.66 36.30 25.45
C LYS A 26 26.21 35.88 25.14
N PRO A 27 25.73 34.78 25.75
CA PRO A 27 24.40 34.22 25.52
C PRO A 27 23.32 35.01 26.27
N THR A 28 22.18 35.22 25.63
CA THR A 28 20.96 35.70 26.28
C THR A 28 19.98 34.52 26.33
N GLU A 29 19.67 34.07 27.54
CA GLU A 29 18.51 33.22 27.81
C GLU A 29 17.24 33.94 27.35
N THR A 30 16.43 33.28 26.54
CA THR A 30 15.02 33.65 26.39
C THR A 30 14.20 32.37 26.28
N ALA A 31 13.18 32.32 27.14
CA ALA A 31 12.37 31.19 27.49
C ALA A 31 11.78 30.44 26.28
N ILE A 32 11.91 29.11 26.30
CA ILE A 32 11.24 28.19 25.38
C ILE A 32 9.76 28.17 25.78
N THR A 33 8.92 28.79 24.97
CA THR A 33 7.47 28.57 25.01
C THR A 33 7.18 27.37 24.11
N ALA A 34 6.49 26.37 24.66
CA ALA A 34 6.18 25.12 23.98
C ALA A 34 5.35 25.37 22.71
N THR A 35 5.83 24.85 21.58
CA THR A 35 5.06 24.76 20.33
C THR A 35 5.08 23.32 19.81
N ASN A 36 3.87 22.81 19.58
CA ASN A 36 3.55 21.47 19.09
C ASN A 36 4.39 21.05 17.87
N ASP A 37 5.26 20.06 18.03
CA ASP A 37 5.97 19.42 16.92
C ASP A 37 5.09 18.34 16.27
N SER A 38 4.29 18.79 15.30
CA SER A 38 3.82 17.95 14.20
C SER A 38 4.95 17.83 13.17
N VAL A 39 5.22 16.61 12.70
CA VAL A 39 6.16 16.32 11.60
C VAL A 39 5.84 17.25 10.43
N LYS A 40 6.76 18.15 10.09
CA LYS A 40 6.57 19.14 9.03
C LYS A 40 6.44 18.46 7.67
N THR A 41 5.22 18.44 7.15
CA THR A 41 4.91 18.14 5.75
C THR A 41 5.64 19.14 4.85
N PRO A 42 6.29 18.72 3.76
CA PRO A 42 6.92 19.64 2.81
C PRO A 42 5.87 20.58 2.21
N LYS A 43 6.06 21.90 2.35
CA LYS A 43 5.28 22.91 1.62
C LYS A 43 5.75 22.99 0.17
N ALA A 44 5.25 22.08 -0.67
CA ALA A 44 4.93 22.46 -2.05
C ALA A 44 3.50 22.99 -2.06
N THR A 45 3.12 23.84 -3.02
CA THR A 45 1.71 24.12 -3.35
C THR A 45 1.06 22.82 -3.81
N GLU A 46 0.80 21.90 -2.87
CA GLU A 46 0.10 20.66 -3.12
C GLU A 46 -1.35 21.03 -3.40
N GLU A 47 -1.84 20.65 -4.58
CA GLU A 47 -3.27 20.66 -4.83
C GLU A 47 -3.96 19.93 -3.68
N LYS A 48 -4.80 20.66 -2.94
CA LYS A 48 -5.54 20.08 -1.81
C LYS A 48 -6.39 18.92 -2.33
N ILE A 49 -6.06 17.71 -1.87
CA ILE A 49 -6.85 16.50 -2.10
C ILE A 49 -8.02 16.52 -1.13
N ASP A 50 -9.23 16.29 -1.65
CA ASP A 50 -10.38 16.02 -0.80
C ASP A 50 -10.32 14.56 -0.36
N TYR A 51 -10.20 14.35 0.95
CA TYR A 51 -10.18 13.02 1.54
C TYR A 51 -11.56 12.52 1.96
N LYS A 52 -12.63 13.29 1.69
CA LYS A 52 -14.00 12.83 1.84
C LYS A 52 -14.29 11.77 0.78
N ASN A 53 -14.78 10.60 1.21
CA ASN A 53 -15.02 9.44 0.34
C ASN A 53 -13.77 8.93 -0.39
N PHE A 54 -12.61 9.08 0.24
CA PHE A 54 -11.34 8.58 -0.29
C PHE A 54 -11.22 7.08 -0.10
N ASN A 55 -11.17 6.34 -1.20
CA ASN A 55 -11.10 4.88 -1.23
C ASN A 55 -9.92 4.44 -2.08
N ILE A 56 -9.12 3.50 -1.56
CA ILE A 56 -8.08 2.82 -2.32
C ILE A 56 -8.55 1.41 -2.60
N TYR A 57 -8.22 0.90 -3.77
CA TYR A 57 -8.60 -0.42 -4.20
C TYR A 57 -7.38 -1.25 -4.56
N SER A 58 -7.46 -2.56 -4.30
CA SER A 58 -6.55 -3.55 -4.86
C SER A 58 -6.82 -3.69 -6.35
N VAL A 59 -5.80 -4.14 -7.08
CA VAL A 59 -5.95 -4.54 -8.47
C VAL A 59 -6.24 -6.03 -8.52
N THR A 60 -7.40 -6.40 -9.04
CA THR A 60 -7.85 -7.80 -9.13
C THR A 60 -7.48 -8.36 -10.50
N VAL A 61 -6.97 -9.59 -10.51
CA VAL A 61 -6.75 -10.37 -11.73
C VAL A 61 -7.86 -11.40 -11.82
N ILE A 62 -8.66 -11.33 -12.88
CA ILE A 62 -9.71 -12.30 -13.16
C ILE A 62 -9.17 -13.30 -14.18
N SER A 63 -9.14 -14.59 -13.85
CA SER A 63 -8.76 -15.66 -14.77
C SER A 63 -9.48 -16.96 -14.43
N SER A 64 -9.55 -17.89 -15.38
CA SER A 64 -10.21 -19.19 -15.18
C SER A 64 -9.40 -20.19 -14.34
N GLY A 65 -8.25 -19.78 -13.79
CA GLY A 65 -7.35 -20.65 -13.02
C GLY A 65 -6.64 -21.75 -13.84
N GLN A 66 -7.00 -21.93 -15.11
CA GLN A 66 -6.31 -22.87 -16.01
C GLN A 66 -4.93 -22.32 -16.39
N LYS A 67 -3.98 -23.23 -16.58
CA LYS A 67 -2.64 -22.88 -17.06
C LYS A 67 -2.76 -22.18 -18.41
N ASP A 68 -2.07 -21.05 -18.55
CA ASP A 68 -2.06 -20.20 -19.77
C ASP A 68 -3.42 -19.56 -20.11
N ALA A 69 -4.36 -19.53 -19.16
CA ALA A 69 -5.61 -18.81 -19.34
C ALA A 69 -5.39 -17.30 -19.40
N LEU A 70 -6.00 -16.67 -20.40
CA LEU A 70 -6.02 -15.22 -20.49
C LEU A 70 -6.68 -14.62 -19.25
N SER A 71 -6.15 -13.47 -18.84
CA SER A 71 -6.53 -12.77 -17.63
C SER A 71 -7.06 -11.37 -17.96
N ASP A 72 -8.07 -10.95 -17.22
CA ASP A 72 -8.56 -9.59 -17.21
C ASP A 72 -8.05 -8.86 -15.96
N ILE A 73 -7.84 -7.56 -16.09
CA ILE A 73 -7.46 -6.68 -14.98
C ILE A 73 -8.66 -5.84 -14.62
N PHE A 74 -9.04 -5.90 -13.36
CA PHE A 74 -10.30 -5.39 -12.86
C PHE A 74 -10.10 -4.66 -11.53
N ILE A 75 -10.81 -3.56 -11.34
CA ILE A 75 -10.93 -2.92 -10.03
C ILE A 75 -12.35 -3.12 -9.55
N SER A 76 -12.53 -3.96 -8.54
CA SER A 76 -13.82 -4.11 -7.88
C SER A 76 -14.13 -2.92 -7.00
N VAL A 77 -15.40 -2.54 -6.97
CA VAL A 77 -15.93 -1.50 -6.09
C VAL A 77 -17.02 -2.01 -5.15
N SER A 78 -17.22 -3.33 -5.12
CA SER A 78 -18.34 -3.97 -4.43
C SER A 78 -18.27 -3.87 -2.90
N ASP A 79 -17.08 -3.67 -2.33
CA ASP A 79 -16.90 -3.44 -0.89
C ASP A 79 -17.65 -2.18 -0.38
N ILE A 80 -17.86 -1.20 -1.28
CA ILE A 80 -18.49 0.07 -0.94
C ILE A 80 -19.76 0.36 -1.75
N TYR A 81 -19.89 -0.23 -2.93
CA TYR A 81 -21.11 -0.13 -3.75
C TYR A 81 -21.99 -1.36 -3.51
N THR A 82 -23.03 -1.18 -2.69
CA THR A 82 -23.91 -2.26 -2.22
C THR A 82 -25.34 -2.18 -2.78
N ASP A 83 -25.51 -1.76 -4.05
CA ASP A 83 -26.83 -1.77 -4.68
C ASP A 83 -27.33 -3.23 -4.78
N PRO A 84 -28.55 -3.54 -4.29
CA PRO A 84 -29.09 -4.91 -4.30
C PRO A 84 -29.44 -5.42 -5.72
N GLN A 85 -29.40 -4.55 -6.73
CA GLN A 85 -29.60 -4.86 -8.14
C GLN A 85 -28.46 -4.21 -8.94
N PRO A 86 -27.22 -4.73 -8.79
CA PRO A 86 -26.03 -4.09 -9.33
C PRO A 86 -25.89 -4.33 -10.85
N ILE A 87 -26.63 -5.28 -11.41
CA ILE A 87 -26.64 -5.66 -12.83
C ILE A 87 -28.05 -5.57 -13.44
N GLN A 88 -28.13 -5.50 -14.78
CA GLN A 88 -29.38 -5.51 -15.51
C GLN A 88 -30.17 -6.83 -15.34
N LYS A 89 -31.50 -6.72 -15.17
CA LYS A 89 -32.38 -7.87 -14.89
C LYS A 89 -32.41 -8.88 -16.01
N GLU A 90 -32.24 -8.41 -17.25
CA GLU A 90 -32.24 -9.23 -18.45
C GLU A 90 -31.13 -10.29 -18.39
N ALA A 91 -29.96 -9.94 -17.82
CA ALA A 91 -28.85 -10.86 -17.65
C ALA A 91 -29.20 -12.03 -16.71
N LEU A 92 -29.92 -11.76 -15.62
CA LEU A 92 -30.39 -12.80 -14.68
C LEU A 92 -31.55 -13.62 -15.24
N SER A 93 -32.48 -12.98 -15.95
CA SER A 93 -33.67 -13.67 -16.47
C SER A 93 -33.36 -14.68 -17.57
N ASN A 94 -32.26 -14.48 -18.31
CA ASN A 94 -31.86 -15.33 -19.41
C ASN A 94 -30.79 -16.37 -19.03
N GLN A 95 -30.43 -16.48 -17.74
CA GLN A 95 -29.27 -17.25 -17.30
C GLN A 95 -29.30 -18.73 -17.68
N LYS A 96 -30.50 -19.33 -17.80
CA LYS A 96 -30.69 -20.73 -18.19
C LYS A 96 -30.47 -21.01 -19.68
N ASN A 97 -30.37 -19.96 -20.50
CA ASN A 97 -30.28 -20.06 -21.96
C ASN A 97 -28.96 -19.51 -22.53
N VAL A 98 -28.02 -19.12 -21.67
CA VAL A 98 -26.71 -18.57 -22.04
C VAL A 98 -25.60 -19.53 -21.60
N SER A 99 -24.43 -19.45 -22.23
CA SER A 99 -23.29 -20.27 -21.82
C SER A 99 -22.69 -19.79 -20.49
N THR A 100 -21.93 -20.66 -19.83
CA THR A 100 -21.21 -20.32 -18.59
C THR A 100 -20.28 -19.12 -18.80
N GLU A 101 -19.62 -19.00 -19.95
CA GLU A 101 -18.75 -17.87 -20.28
C GLU A 101 -19.54 -16.55 -20.40
N GLN A 102 -20.77 -16.60 -20.90
CA GLN A 102 -21.64 -15.42 -20.99
C GLN A 102 -22.17 -14.98 -19.61
N LEU A 103 -22.24 -15.89 -18.64
CA LEU A 103 -22.61 -15.58 -17.26
C LEU A 103 -21.44 -15.02 -16.46
N GLN A 104 -20.20 -15.42 -16.78
CA GLN A 104 -19.00 -15.00 -16.07
C GLN A 104 -18.69 -13.51 -16.25
N TYR A 105 -19.13 -12.89 -17.33
CA TYR A 105 -18.85 -11.50 -17.67
C TYR A 105 -20.09 -10.80 -18.21
N ILE A 106 -20.44 -9.67 -17.60
CA ILE A 106 -21.52 -8.80 -18.04
C ILE A 106 -20.99 -7.38 -18.20
N GLU A 107 -21.13 -6.80 -19.38
CA GLU A 107 -20.95 -5.36 -19.56
C GLU A 107 -22.20 -4.64 -19.05
N LEU A 108 -22.01 -3.65 -18.17
CA LEU A 108 -23.11 -2.93 -17.53
C LEU A 108 -23.66 -1.84 -18.47
N ASP A 109 -24.97 -1.72 -18.51
CA ASP A 109 -25.62 -0.65 -19.27
C ASP A 109 -25.34 0.74 -18.65
N SER A 110 -25.72 1.79 -19.40
CA SER A 110 -25.53 3.18 -18.96
C SER A 110 -26.22 3.52 -17.62
N LYS A 111 -27.33 2.85 -17.30
CA LYS A 111 -28.08 3.07 -16.06
C LYS A 111 -27.32 2.50 -14.86
N HIS A 112 -26.82 1.27 -14.98
CA HIS A 112 -26.04 0.62 -13.92
C HIS A 112 -24.66 1.26 -13.76
N ARG A 113 -24.00 1.65 -14.86
CA ARG A 113 -22.81 2.50 -14.80
C ARG A 113 -23.05 3.79 -14.02
N SER A 114 -24.14 4.50 -14.32
CA SER A 114 -24.49 5.75 -13.62
C SER A 114 -24.73 5.51 -12.12
N LYS A 115 -25.37 4.40 -11.74
CA LYS A 115 -25.54 4.01 -10.34
C LYS A 115 -24.20 3.79 -9.63
N ILE A 116 -23.27 3.06 -10.25
CA ILE A 116 -21.91 2.86 -9.71
C ILE A 116 -21.22 4.20 -9.50
N LEU A 117 -21.16 5.05 -10.53
CA LEU A 117 -20.53 6.37 -10.42
C LEU A 117 -21.15 7.20 -9.30
N ASN A 118 -22.48 7.25 -9.20
CA ASN A 118 -23.18 7.98 -8.15
C ASN A 118 -22.88 7.40 -6.75
N GLY A 119 -22.89 6.07 -6.59
CA GLY A 119 -22.60 5.40 -5.32
C GLY A 119 -21.16 5.63 -4.84
N LEU A 120 -20.22 5.79 -5.77
CA LEU A 120 -18.82 6.09 -5.48
C LEU A 120 -18.52 7.60 -5.39
N HIS A 121 -19.51 8.46 -5.63
CA HIS A 121 -19.34 9.91 -5.74
C HIS A 121 -18.35 10.34 -6.84
N LEU A 122 -18.41 9.66 -7.98
CA LEU A 122 -17.60 9.91 -9.17
C LEU A 122 -18.43 10.49 -10.31
N THR A 123 -17.71 11.02 -11.31
CA THR A 123 -18.24 11.54 -12.57
C THR A 123 -17.44 10.96 -13.74
N GLU A 124 -18.02 11.00 -14.95
CA GLU A 124 -17.33 10.55 -16.16
C GLU A 124 -16.04 11.33 -16.49
N ASN A 125 -15.85 12.50 -15.88
CA ASN A 125 -14.65 13.33 -16.04
C ASN A 125 -13.52 12.95 -15.08
N ASP A 126 -13.79 12.07 -14.11
CA ASP A 126 -12.77 11.57 -13.21
C ASP A 126 -11.79 10.63 -13.91
N SER A 127 -10.75 10.24 -13.19
CA SER A 127 -9.72 9.34 -13.68
C SER A 127 -9.45 8.24 -12.69
N LEU A 128 -9.06 7.09 -13.20
CA LEU A 128 -8.37 6.08 -12.44
C LEU A 128 -6.88 6.43 -12.39
N TYR A 129 -6.31 6.40 -11.20
CA TYR A 129 -4.89 6.46 -10.93
C TYR A 129 -4.42 5.11 -10.40
N LEU A 130 -3.52 4.46 -11.13
CA LEU A 130 -2.88 3.20 -10.74
C LEU A 130 -1.44 3.50 -10.35
N TYR A 131 -1.08 3.25 -9.10
CA TYR A 131 0.26 3.50 -8.61
C TYR A 131 0.91 2.20 -8.16
N ASN A 132 1.91 1.75 -8.92
CA ASN A 132 2.81 0.69 -8.53
C ASN A 132 3.95 1.30 -7.69
N TYR A 133 3.92 1.05 -6.38
CA TYR A 133 4.86 1.65 -5.44
C TYR A 133 6.22 0.93 -5.41
N GLN A 134 6.32 -0.28 -5.97
CA GLN A 134 7.58 -1.00 -6.11
C GLN A 134 8.44 -0.42 -7.24
N PHE A 135 7.85 -0.25 -8.41
CA PHE A 135 8.54 0.28 -9.59
C PHE A 135 8.45 1.79 -9.71
N ASN A 136 7.78 2.45 -8.76
CA ASN A 136 7.46 3.87 -8.82
C ASN A 136 6.85 4.26 -10.18
N LYS A 137 5.72 3.64 -10.52
CA LYS A 137 5.03 3.88 -11.79
C LYS A 137 3.61 4.31 -11.53
N LEU A 138 3.27 5.53 -11.96
CA LEU A 138 1.92 6.06 -11.94
C LEU A 138 1.31 6.04 -13.35
N GLU A 139 0.16 5.39 -13.50
CA GLU A 139 -0.64 5.41 -14.71
C GLU A 139 -1.96 6.17 -14.44
N LYS A 140 -2.38 7.00 -15.39
CA LYS A 140 -3.66 7.73 -15.34
C LYS A 140 -4.52 7.30 -16.52
N LEU A 141 -5.72 6.82 -16.23
CA LEU A 141 -6.70 6.38 -17.23
C LEU A 141 -7.99 7.20 -17.08
N PRO A 142 -8.54 7.81 -18.15
CA PRO A 142 -9.83 8.50 -18.05
C PRO A 142 -10.95 7.50 -17.74
N LEU A 143 -11.79 7.81 -16.75
CA LEU A 143 -12.83 6.89 -16.29
C LEU A 143 -13.86 6.58 -17.38
N ASN A 144 -14.18 7.55 -18.24
CA ASN A 144 -15.06 7.39 -19.39
C ASN A 144 -14.54 6.46 -20.50
N LYS A 145 -13.28 6.00 -20.41
CA LYS A 145 -12.71 4.99 -21.32
C LYS A 145 -12.77 3.58 -20.76
N LEU A 146 -13.03 3.42 -19.46
CA LEU A 146 -13.13 2.13 -18.81
C LEU A 146 -14.54 1.58 -18.95
N LYS A 147 -14.67 0.28 -19.23
CA LYS A 147 -15.96 -0.40 -19.22
C LYS A 147 -16.39 -0.63 -17.77
N ALA A 148 -17.66 -0.33 -17.47
CA ALA A 148 -18.28 -0.78 -16.23
C ALA A 148 -18.76 -2.21 -16.47
N VAL A 149 -18.31 -3.15 -15.64
CA VAL A 149 -18.53 -4.57 -15.86
C VAL A 149 -18.88 -5.26 -14.55
N ALA A 150 -19.43 -6.45 -14.67
CA ALA A 150 -19.67 -7.38 -13.59
C ALA A 150 -19.04 -8.73 -13.93
N TYR A 151 -18.21 -9.24 -13.03
CA TYR A 151 -17.67 -10.59 -13.08
C TYR A 151 -18.39 -11.46 -12.07
N LEU A 152 -18.76 -12.67 -12.45
CA LEU A 152 -19.29 -13.64 -11.50
C LEU A 152 -18.20 -14.01 -10.49
N ASP A 153 -18.55 -14.13 -9.20
CA ASP A 153 -17.59 -14.52 -8.17
C ASP A 153 -17.10 -15.97 -8.37
N PHE A 154 -15.95 -16.28 -7.75
CA PHE A 154 -15.28 -17.58 -7.92
C PHE A 154 -16.00 -18.74 -7.22
N TYR A 155 -16.99 -18.45 -6.37
CA TYR A 155 -17.75 -19.46 -5.64
C TYR A 155 -19.05 -19.87 -6.33
N SER A 156 -19.52 -19.09 -7.30
CA SER A 156 -20.71 -19.40 -8.05
C SER A 156 -20.50 -20.70 -8.84
N MET A 157 -21.16 -21.77 -8.41
CA MET A 157 -21.00 -23.10 -9.01
C MET A 157 -21.74 -23.19 -10.34
N GLU A 158 -21.12 -23.87 -11.30
CA GLU A 158 -21.76 -24.16 -12.58
C GLU A 158 -23.08 -24.93 -12.36
N GLY A 159 -24.18 -24.38 -12.91
CA GLY A 159 -25.52 -24.97 -12.81
C GLY A 159 -26.36 -24.46 -11.64
N GLU A 160 -25.83 -23.63 -10.75
CA GLU A 160 -26.62 -22.94 -9.72
C GLU A 160 -27.27 -21.67 -10.26
N GLU A 161 -28.44 -21.31 -9.70
CA GLU A 161 -29.10 -20.05 -10.02
C GLU A 161 -28.35 -18.90 -9.36
N VAL A 162 -27.79 -18.01 -10.18
CA VAL A 162 -27.03 -16.84 -9.72
C VAL A 162 -27.97 -15.66 -9.51
N ASP A 163 -27.65 -14.82 -8.54
CA ASP A 163 -28.34 -13.55 -8.31
C ASP A 163 -27.39 -12.36 -8.54
N GLY A 164 -27.92 -11.14 -8.45
CA GLY A 164 -27.12 -9.94 -8.69
C GLY A 164 -25.97 -9.76 -7.68
N THR A 165 -26.08 -10.32 -6.48
CA THR A 165 -25.06 -10.21 -5.42
C THR A 165 -23.90 -11.19 -5.59
N SER A 166 -24.08 -12.23 -6.41
CA SER A 166 -23.01 -13.12 -6.87
C SER A 166 -21.98 -12.44 -7.78
N TYR A 167 -22.21 -11.19 -8.17
CA TYR A 167 -21.33 -10.46 -9.10
C TYR A 167 -20.42 -9.45 -8.40
N MET A 168 -19.15 -9.49 -8.74
CA MET A 168 -18.18 -8.42 -8.52
C MET A 168 -18.36 -7.33 -9.56
N VAL A 169 -18.78 -6.14 -9.14
CA VAL A 169 -19.00 -5.00 -10.04
C VAL A 169 -17.89 -3.97 -9.90
N GLY A 170 -17.57 -3.32 -11.01
CA GLY A 170 -16.46 -2.37 -11.05
C GLY A 170 -16.06 -2.00 -12.47
N PHE A 171 -14.76 -1.73 -12.66
CA PHE A 171 -14.23 -1.25 -13.93
C PHE A 171 -13.14 -2.17 -14.48
N GLN A 172 -13.31 -2.59 -15.74
CA GLN A 172 -12.31 -3.35 -16.48
C GLN A 172 -11.21 -2.41 -17.00
N ILE A 173 -9.95 -2.77 -16.76
CA ILE A 173 -8.77 -1.99 -17.11
C ILE A 173 -8.12 -2.56 -18.38
N GLU A 174 -7.87 -3.87 -18.38
CA GLU A 174 -7.34 -4.62 -19.49
C GLU A 174 -8.11 -5.93 -19.62
N ALA A 175 -8.25 -6.45 -20.84
CA ALA A 175 -8.94 -7.69 -21.11
C ALA A 175 -8.07 -8.63 -21.95
N HIS A 176 -8.23 -9.94 -21.76
CA HIS A 176 -7.62 -11.00 -22.55
C HIS A 176 -6.10 -10.90 -22.63
N LYS A 177 -5.44 -10.73 -21.48
CA LYS A 177 -3.98 -10.58 -21.38
C LYS A 177 -3.32 -11.89 -20.97
N GLU A 178 -2.06 -12.06 -21.38
CA GLU A 178 -1.25 -13.19 -20.94
C GLU A 178 -1.12 -13.19 -19.40
N PRO A 179 -1.01 -14.36 -18.73
CA PRO A 179 -1.01 -14.46 -17.27
C PRO A 179 0.08 -13.64 -16.56
N ASP A 180 1.19 -13.36 -17.23
CA ASP A 180 2.30 -12.56 -16.69
C ASP A 180 1.93 -11.09 -16.47
N ILE A 181 0.80 -10.63 -17.01
CA ILE A 181 0.22 -9.31 -16.74
C ILE A 181 0.06 -9.03 -15.24
N ARG A 182 -0.14 -10.07 -14.42
CA ARG A 182 -0.23 -9.96 -12.96
C ARG A 182 1.01 -9.24 -12.39
N ASN A 183 2.19 -9.51 -12.93
CA ASN A 183 3.45 -8.93 -12.44
C ASN A 183 3.50 -7.41 -12.63
N LYS A 184 2.76 -6.85 -13.60
CA LYS A 184 2.63 -5.40 -13.79
C LYS A 184 1.90 -4.73 -12.62
N TYR A 185 0.95 -5.44 -12.02
CA TYR A 185 0.03 -4.93 -11.00
C TYR A 185 0.34 -5.43 -9.59
N GLU A 186 1.31 -6.31 -9.43
CA GLU A 186 1.88 -6.63 -8.13
C GLU A 186 2.39 -5.34 -7.46
N ASN A 187 2.06 -5.16 -6.17
CA ASN A 187 2.40 -3.94 -5.44
C ASN A 187 1.83 -2.64 -6.06
N ALA A 188 0.67 -2.74 -6.72
CA ALA A 188 -0.09 -1.60 -7.21
C ALA A 188 -1.36 -1.36 -6.40
N VAL A 189 -1.71 -0.07 -6.26
CA VAL A 189 -2.96 0.39 -5.66
C VAL A 189 -3.70 1.33 -6.61
N ALA A 190 -5.02 1.29 -6.56
CA ALA A 190 -5.91 2.05 -7.43
C ALA A 190 -6.66 3.14 -6.66
N TYR A 191 -6.90 4.27 -7.30
CA TYR A 191 -7.76 5.36 -6.80
C TYR A 191 -8.58 5.96 -7.95
N PHE A 192 -9.87 6.16 -7.74
CA PHE A 192 -10.73 6.92 -8.65
C PHE A 192 -10.95 8.34 -8.12
N GLY A 193 -10.75 9.35 -8.97
CA GLY A 193 -11.08 10.74 -8.67
C GLY A 193 -10.54 11.73 -9.69
N ASN A 194 -10.78 13.02 -9.47
CA ASN A 194 -10.33 14.07 -10.39
C ASN A 194 -8.84 14.41 -10.25
N LYS A 195 -8.20 14.09 -9.12
CA LYS A 195 -6.81 14.43 -8.81
C LYS A 195 -6.00 13.23 -8.37
N ASN A 196 -4.73 13.20 -8.74
CA ASN A 196 -3.78 12.18 -8.28
C ASN A 196 -3.48 12.36 -6.78
N PRO A 197 -3.80 11.39 -5.90
CA PRO A 197 -3.48 11.50 -4.49
C PRO A 197 -2.07 10.99 -4.15
N PHE A 198 -1.42 10.26 -5.04
CA PHE A 198 -0.17 9.55 -4.77
C PHE A 198 1.05 10.46 -4.84
N ILE A 199 2.07 10.14 -4.04
CA ILE A 199 3.40 10.73 -4.14
C ILE A 199 4.36 9.71 -4.74
N GLU A 200 4.90 10.04 -5.91
CA GLU A 200 5.93 9.26 -6.59
C GLU A 200 7.29 9.38 -5.86
N ASN A 201 8.11 8.33 -5.95
CA ASN A 201 9.49 8.22 -5.44
C ASN A 201 9.63 8.31 -3.92
N LYS A 202 8.52 8.19 -3.17
CA LYS A 202 8.54 8.28 -1.72
C LYS A 202 8.24 6.97 -0.99
N MET A 203 7.85 5.92 -1.69
CA MET A 203 7.72 4.57 -1.13
C MET A 203 9.02 3.80 -1.26
N LYS A 204 9.37 3.00 -0.25
CA LYS A 204 10.55 2.13 -0.23
C LYS A 204 10.24 0.82 0.51
N PRO A 205 10.91 -0.28 0.16
CA PRO A 205 10.83 -1.48 0.96
C PRO A 205 11.46 -1.23 2.33
N VAL A 206 10.84 -1.76 3.38
CA VAL A 206 11.46 -1.70 4.71
C VAL A 206 12.65 -2.67 4.72
N GLN A 207 13.82 -2.19 5.09
CA GLN A 207 15.05 -3.00 5.14
C GLN A 207 15.39 -3.30 6.60
N TRP A 208 14.92 -4.44 7.10
CA TRP A 208 15.10 -4.83 8.49
C TRP A 208 16.50 -5.37 8.73
N LYS A 209 17.05 -5.05 9.90
CA LYS A 209 18.30 -5.63 10.43
C LYS A 209 18.10 -5.98 11.89
N LYS A 210 18.76 -7.03 12.37
CA LYS A 210 18.74 -7.36 13.80
C LYS A 210 19.28 -6.17 14.62
N ALA A 211 18.57 -5.81 15.68
CA ALA A 211 18.93 -4.76 16.63
C ALA A 211 19.59 -5.35 17.88
N SER A 212 20.27 -4.50 18.66
CA SER A 212 20.86 -4.93 19.93
C SER A 212 19.79 -5.16 21.00
N ALA A 213 20.10 -6.02 21.98
CA ALA A 213 19.21 -6.32 23.10
C ALA A 213 18.83 -5.08 23.93
N ASP A 214 19.67 -4.04 23.95
CA ASP A 214 19.38 -2.79 24.65
C ASP A 214 18.20 -2.02 24.04
N ILE A 215 17.95 -2.18 22.72
CA ILE A 215 16.79 -1.60 22.05
C ILE A 215 15.50 -2.22 22.58
N SER A 216 15.49 -3.54 22.74
CA SER A 216 14.37 -4.29 23.32
C SER A 216 13.97 -3.68 24.68
N LYS A 217 14.94 -3.58 25.59
CA LYS A 217 14.74 -3.01 26.94
C LYS A 217 14.33 -1.55 26.94
N LYS A 218 14.83 -0.76 25.98
CA LYS A 218 14.61 0.69 25.94
C LYS A 218 13.20 1.06 25.46
N TYR A 219 12.71 0.40 24.43
CA TYR A 219 11.49 0.82 23.74
C TYR A 219 10.30 -0.11 23.94
N PHE A 220 10.53 -1.34 24.40
CA PHE A 220 9.49 -2.33 24.58
C PHE A 220 9.33 -2.66 26.07
N THR A 221 8.07 -2.72 26.49
CA THR A 221 7.68 -3.09 27.86
C THR A 221 7.41 -4.59 27.94
N SER A 222 7.24 -5.10 29.17
CA SER A 222 6.87 -6.49 29.41
C SER A 222 5.57 -6.88 28.69
N SER A 223 5.63 -7.94 27.90
CA SER A 223 4.47 -8.67 27.39
C SER A 223 4.26 -9.93 28.23
N LYS A 224 3.08 -10.54 28.14
CA LYS A 224 2.84 -11.90 28.67
C LYS A 224 3.54 -12.96 27.82
N LEU A 225 3.85 -12.61 26.58
CA LEU A 225 4.58 -13.44 25.62
C LEU A 225 6.09 -13.30 25.82
N THR A 226 6.82 -14.34 25.42
CA THR A 226 8.29 -14.36 25.48
C THR A 226 8.85 -13.41 24.43
N PRO A 227 9.67 -12.40 24.79
CA PRO A 227 10.33 -11.56 23.80
C PRO A 227 11.26 -12.38 22.90
N GLY A 228 11.08 -12.28 21.59
CA GLY A 228 11.96 -12.85 20.58
C GLY A 228 13.04 -11.88 20.12
N ASP A 229 13.38 -11.94 18.83
CA ASP A 229 14.34 -11.03 18.22
C ASP A 229 13.78 -9.60 18.06
N THR A 230 14.68 -8.63 18.18
CA THR A 230 14.40 -7.22 17.88
C THR A 230 15.05 -6.83 16.57
N TYR A 231 14.34 -6.03 15.78
CA TYR A 231 14.79 -5.54 14.49
C TYR A 231 14.73 -4.02 14.43
N GLN A 232 15.52 -3.45 13.53
CA GLN A 232 15.53 -2.03 13.24
C GLN A 232 15.56 -1.76 11.74
N ALA A 233 14.94 -0.66 11.34
CA ALA A 233 15.00 -0.10 10.00
C ALA A 233 15.01 1.44 10.08
N LYS A 234 15.31 2.10 8.96
CA LYS A 234 15.27 3.57 8.86
C LYS A 234 14.52 4.02 7.63
N TYR A 235 13.83 5.14 7.77
CA TYR A 235 13.21 5.85 6.66
C TYR A 235 13.27 7.35 6.95
N GLU A 236 13.99 8.10 6.11
CA GLU A 236 14.30 9.52 6.34
C GLU A 236 14.79 9.74 7.79
N ASP A 237 14.15 10.64 8.54
CA ASP A 237 14.49 10.98 9.94
C ASP A 237 13.81 10.06 10.98
N LEU A 238 13.18 8.98 10.54
CA LEU A 238 12.51 8.00 11.39
C LEU A 238 13.36 6.75 11.54
N THR A 239 13.42 6.23 12.77
CA THR A 239 13.95 4.90 13.07
C THR A 239 12.80 4.02 13.53
N TYR A 240 12.69 2.84 12.91
CA TYR A 240 11.69 1.84 13.24
C TYR A 240 12.36 0.77 14.09
N TYR A 241 11.67 0.34 15.15
CA TYR A 241 12.01 -0.83 15.93
C TYR A 241 10.85 -1.79 15.91
N LEU A 242 11.13 -3.07 15.74
CA LEU A 242 10.13 -4.13 15.72
C LEU A 242 10.58 -5.23 16.68
N GLN A 243 9.69 -5.65 17.58
CA GLN A 243 9.95 -6.75 18.51
C GLN A 243 8.98 -7.87 18.20
N ASP A 244 9.51 -9.05 17.89
CA ASP A 244 8.72 -10.27 17.84
C ASP A 244 8.42 -10.73 19.28
N TYR A 245 7.22 -11.22 19.50
CA TYR A 245 6.78 -11.84 20.74
C TYR A 245 6.25 -13.24 20.45
N LEU A 246 6.76 -14.19 21.22
CA LEU A 246 6.68 -15.61 20.94
C LEU A 246 5.79 -16.35 21.95
N GLN A 247 5.12 -17.38 21.46
CA GLN A 247 4.52 -18.46 22.24
C GLN A 247 4.92 -19.77 21.59
N ASP A 248 5.47 -20.71 22.37
CA ASP A 248 5.94 -22.01 21.88
C ASP A 248 6.86 -21.87 20.65
N GLU A 249 7.80 -20.92 20.72
CA GLU A 249 8.76 -20.54 19.66
C GLU A 249 8.16 -19.93 18.38
N MET A 250 6.84 -19.81 18.28
CA MET A 250 6.15 -19.18 17.16
C MET A 250 5.85 -17.71 17.43
N VAL A 251 6.03 -16.85 16.42
CA VAL A 251 5.68 -15.42 16.51
C VAL A 251 4.16 -15.27 16.56
N GLN A 252 3.65 -14.73 17.67
CA GLN A 252 2.21 -14.45 17.87
C GLN A 252 1.88 -12.97 17.71
N GLU A 253 2.83 -12.10 18.07
CA GLU A 253 2.67 -10.66 17.98
C GLU A 253 3.96 -10.01 17.51
N ARG A 254 3.80 -8.91 16.76
CA ARG A 254 4.89 -7.98 16.46
C ARG A 254 4.54 -6.62 17.00
N LYS A 255 5.41 -6.04 17.82
CA LYS A 255 5.24 -4.67 18.29
C LYS A 255 6.16 -3.75 17.49
N LEU A 256 5.57 -2.80 16.79
CA LEU A 256 6.27 -1.72 16.09
C LEU A 256 6.35 -0.49 16.98
N VAL A 257 7.53 0.12 17.05
CA VAL A 257 7.79 1.43 17.64
C VAL A 257 8.51 2.28 16.61
N VAL A 258 8.08 3.53 16.45
CA VAL A 258 8.76 4.52 15.61
C VAL A 258 9.27 5.65 16.48
N VAL A 259 10.53 6.01 16.26
CA VAL A 259 11.19 7.14 16.92
C VAL A 259 11.66 8.16 15.89
N ASN A 260 11.62 9.43 16.26
CA ASN A 260 12.14 10.53 15.42
C ASN A 260 13.65 10.74 15.62
N ALA A 261 14.23 11.70 14.90
CA ALA A 261 15.64 12.07 15.01
C ALA A 261 16.08 12.55 16.41
N ARG A 262 15.13 12.91 17.30
CA ARG A 262 15.38 13.30 18.70
C ARG A 262 15.30 12.11 19.67
N ASN A 263 15.15 10.89 19.16
CA ASN A 263 14.92 9.66 19.92
C ASN A 263 13.61 9.65 20.73
N GLU A 264 12.63 10.45 20.33
CA GLU A 264 11.30 10.46 20.94
C GLU A 264 10.42 9.42 20.25
N LYS A 265 9.70 8.61 21.02
CA LYS A 265 8.70 7.67 20.49
C LYS A 265 7.50 8.44 19.97
N THR A 266 7.28 8.41 18.66
CA THR A 266 6.19 9.14 17.98
C THR A 266 5.01 8.25 17.62
N PHE A 267 5.22 6.94 17.48
CA PHE A 267 4.19 5.98 17.14
C PHE A 267 4.50 4.61 17.73
N GLU A 268 3.46 3.86 18.08
CA GLU A 268 3.56 2.44 18.43
C GLU A 268 2.33 1.68 17.95
N LYS A 269 2.51 0.41 17.59
CA LYS A 269 1.42 -0.47 17.17
C LYS A 269 1.74 -1.92 17.48
N THR A 270 0.76 -2.65 17.97
CA THR A 270 0.81 -4.12 18.04
C THR A 270 0.15 -4.68 16.79
N ILE A 271 0.82 -5.64 16.15
CA ILE A 271 0.34 -6.37 14.98
C ILE A 271 0.17 -7.82 15.43
N THR A 272 -1.02 -8.36 15.24
CA THR A 272 -1.37 -9.73 15.64
C THR A 272 -2.19 -10.38 14.54
N THR A 273 -2.00 -11.70 14.38
CA THR A 273 -2.85 -12.53 13.53
C THR A 273 -4.18 -12.88 14.21
N ALA A 274 -4.30 -12.65 15.53
CA ALA A 274 -5.53 -12.90 16.26
C ALA A 274 -6.69 -12.06 15.69
N GLY A 275 -7.76 -12.74 15.25
CA GLY A 275 -8.92 -12.12 14.62
C GLY A 275 -8.83 -11.96 13.10
N GLY A 276 -7.72 -12.36 12.48
CA GLY A 276 -7.62 -12.53 11.03
C GLY A 276 -7.80 -14.01 10.67
N ASP A 277 -8.77 -14.31 9.81
CA ASP A 277 -9.01 -15.68 9.36
C ASP A 277 -8.00 -16.06 8.26
N GLY A 278 -7.25 -17.13 8.52
CA GLY A 278 -6.07 -17.51 7.72
C GLY A 278 -4.99 -16.43 7.64
N ALA A 279 -4.87 -15.56 8.66
CA ALA A 279 -3.84 -14.53 8.69
C ALA A 279 -2.49 -15.08 9.16
N GLU A 280 -1.44 -14.80 8.41
CA GLU A 280 -0.07 -15.19 8.72
C GLU A 280 0.86 -13.98 8.68
N PHE A 281 1.90 -13.98 9.51
CA PHE A 281 2.95 -12.97 9.41
C PHE A 281 3.78 -13.20 8.16
N THR A 282 3.92 -12.17 7.33
CA THR A 282 4.88 -12.20 6.23
C THR A 282 6.31 -12.23 6.80
N PRO A 283 7.26 -12.90 6.13
CA PRO A 283 8.68 -12.81 6.48
C PRO A 283 9.16 -11.36 6.48
N LEU A 284 10.12 -11.03 7.36
CA LEU A 284 10.70 -9.69 7.41
C LEU A 284 11.73 -9.53 6.28
N ASN A 285 11.51 -8.52 5.43
CA ASN A 285 12.41 -8.13 4.35
C ASN A 285 13.87 -8.02 4.85
N GLY A 286 14.79 -8.74 4.18
CA GLY A 286 16.22 -8.72 4.49
C GLY A 286 16.67 -9.53 5.70
N ILE A 287 15.75 -10.23 6.39
CA ILE A 287 16.07 -11.15 7.50
C ILE A 287 15.96 -12.61 7.05
N SER A 288 14.87 -12.96 6.36
CA SER A 288 14.70 -14.29 5.75
C SER A 288 15.48 -14.39 4.45
N ASN A 289 16.09 -15.55 4.19
CA ASN A 289 16.92 -15.84 2.99
C ASN A 289 16.14 -15.87 1.65
N ASP A 290 14.88 -15.44 1.63
CA ASP A 290 14.09 -15.35 0.43
C ASP A 290 14.12 -13.91 -0.10
N GLU A 291 15.21 -13.58 -0.80
CA GLU A 291 15.40 -12.26 -1.43
C GLU A 291 14.33 -11.96 -2.50
N SER A 292 13.52 -12.95 -2.90
CA SER A 292 12.56 -12.81 -4.00
C SER A 292 11.26 -12.10 -3.62
N ASN A 293 10.90 -12.07 -2.32
CA ASN A 293 9.58 -11.59 -1.88
C ASN A 293 9.68 -10.38 -0.95
N THR A 294 9.60 -9.17 -1.52
CA THR A 294 9.54 -7.93 -0.75
C THR A 294 8.10 -7.65 -0.30
N SER A 295 7.81 -7.88 0.97
CA SER A 295 6.46 -7.75 1.52
C SER A 295 6.20 -6.43 2.26
N GLN A 296 7.16 -5.94 3.06
CA GLN A 296 6.94 -4.72 3.84
C GLN A 296 7.35 -3.44 3.10
N TRP A 297 6.47 -2.43 3.14
CA TRP A 297 6.69 -1.14 2.48
C TRP A 297 6.45 0.03 3.44
N THR A 298 7.18 1.12 3.23
CA THR A 298 7.03 2.35 4.01
C THR A 298 7.28 3.59 3.18
N GLY A 299 6.65 4.70 3.58
CA GLY A 299 6.98 6.04 3.08
C GLY A 299 5.75 6.93 2.89
N TYR A 300 5.93 8.05 2.20
CA TYR A 300 4.79 8.93 1.89
C TYR A 300 4.03 8.41 0.68
N LEU A 301 2.89 7.76 0.92
CA LEU A 301 2.03 7.24 -0.15
C LEU A 301 1.06 8.31 -0.68
N PHE A 302 0.50 9.15 0.20
CA PHE A 302 -0.53 10.13 -0.15
C PHE A 302 -0.11 11.57 0.15
N LYS A 303 -0.45 12.51 -0.75
CA LYS A 303 -0.23 13.96 -0.60
C LYS A 303 -0.87 14.50 0.69
N GLY A 304 -0.20 15.38 1.42
CA GLY A 304 -0.75 15.93 2.66
C GLY A 304 -1.11 14.91 3.76
N LYS A 305 -0.65 13.65 3.70
CA LYS A 305 -0.83 12.64 4.76
C LYS A 305 0.50 12.24 5.41
N PRO A 306 0.48 11.72 6.65
CA PRO A 306 1.65 11.15 7.30
C PRO A 306 2.25 9.98 6.49
N PRO A 307 3.54 9.62 6.72
CA PRO A 307 4.12 8.44 6.11
C PRO A 307 3.39 7.18 6.61
N VAL A 308 3.44 6.13 5.80
CA VAL A 308 2.76 4.85 6.06
C VAL A 308 3.74 3.71 6.24
N ILE A 309 3.26 2.62 6.82
CA ILE A 309 3.93 1.32 6.86
C ILE A 309 2.90 0.20 6.75
N PHE A 310 3.18 -0.84 5.98
CA PHE A 310 2.24 -1.97 5.80
C PHE A 310 2.96 -3.21 5.24
N GLY A 311 2.21 -4.29 5.03
CA GLY A 311 2.71 -5.54 4.45
C GLY A 311 3.33 -6.50 5.45
N PHE A 312 2.87 -6.46 6.72
CA PHE A 312 3.35 -7.35 7.79
C PHE A 312 2.58 -8.67 7.89
N MET A 313 1.43 -8.77 7.23
CA MET A 313 0.57 -9.95 7.26
C MET A 313 0.09 -10.27 5.84
N ALA A 314 0.03 -11.56 5.54
CA ALA A 314 -0.77 -12.12 4.47
C ALA A 314 -2.08 -12.61 5.10
N GLN A 315 -3.19 -12.47 4.40
CA GLN A 315 -4.50 -12.93 4.88
C GLN A 315 -5.10 -13.82 3.80
N SER A 316 -5.60 -14.99 4.19
CA SER A 316 -6.47 -15.80 3.33
C SER A 316 -7.86 -15.21 3.23
N PHE A 317 -8.36 -14.58 4.30
CA PHE A 317 -9.63 -13.86 4.29
C PHE A 317 -9.47 -12.49 4.93
N GLY A 318 -9.88 -11.46 4.20
CA GLY A 318 -9.83 -10.07 4.61
C GLY A 318 -9.02 -9.23 3.64
N CYS A 319 -9.13 -7.92 3.77
CA CYS A 319 -8.40 -7.00 2.91
C CYS A 319 -7.19 -6.39 3.63
N PRO A 320 -6.09 -6.15 2.90
CA PRO A 320 -4.91 -5.51 3.46
C PRO A 320 -5.22 -4.08 3.91
N SER A 321 -4.44 -3.60 4.88
CA SER A 321 -4.58 -2.25 5.41
C SER A 321 -3.26 -1.49 5.43
N ILE A 322 -3.36 -0.18 5.33
CA ILE A 322 -2.27 0.78 5.37
C ILE A 322 -2.25 1.42 6.75
N THR A 323 -1.12 1.33 7.46
CA THR A 323 -0.96 1.99 8.76
C THR A 323 -0.31 3.36 8.55
N PHE A 324 -0.98 4.44 8.96
CA PHE A 324 -0.34 5.75 9.06
C PHE A 324 0.54 5.84 10.30
N LEU A 325 1.75 6.38 10.17
CA LEU A 325 2.68 6.63 11.27
C LEU A 325 2.30 7.91 12.04
N ASP A 326 1.03 8.00 12.43
CA ASP A 326 0.43 9.06 13.23
C ASP A 326 -0.64 8.41 14.13
N LYS A 327 -0.48 8.54 15.45
CA LYS A 327 -1.38 7.95 16.45
C LYS A 327 -2.84 8.40 16.35
N ASN A 328 -3.10 9.52 15.68
CA ASN A 328 -4.46 10.06 15.52
C ASN A 328 -5.14 9.56 14.24
N GLN A 329 -4.42 8.85 13.38
CA GLN A 329 -4.97 8.26 12.16
C GLN A 329 -5.28 6.79 12.42
N LYS A 330 -6.44 6.34 11.95
CA LYS A 330 -6.79 4.92 11.95
C LYS A 330 -6.10 4.23 10.77
N ASP A 331 -5.99 2.91 10.86
CA ASP A 331 -5.62 2.10 9.71
C ASP A 331 -6.61 2.32 8.57
N PHE A 332 -6.07 2.30 7.35
CA PHE A 332 -6.82 2.53 6.14
C PHE A 332 -6.91 1.24 5.34
N THR A 333 -8.08 0.62 5.35
CA THR A 333 -8.34 -0.60 4.59
C THR A 333 -8.29 -0.33 3.09
N ILE A 334 -7.62 -1.22 2.35
CA ILE A 334 -7.65 -1.24 0.89
C ILE A 334 -8.86 -2.10 0.50
N ASN A 335 -9.77 -1.57 -0.30
CA ASN A 335 -10.91 -2.35 -0.80
C ASN A 335 -10.38 -3.41 -1.78
N CYS A 336 -10.67 -4.67 -1.53
CA CYS A 336 -10.11 -5.78 -2.30
C CYS A 336 -11.16 -6.72 -2.86
N ASP A 337 -12.43 -6.56 -2.47
CA ASP A 337 -13.51 -7.50 -2.75
C ASP A 337 -13.12 -8.93 -2.36
N ASN A 338 -13.16 -9.19 -1.05
CA ASN A 338 -12.76 -10.47 -0.45
C ASN A 338 -13.82 -11.56 -0.62
N ARG A 339 -14.52 -11.59 -1.76
CA ARG A 339 -15.25 -12.76 -2.21
C ARG A 339 -14.23 -13.65 -2.90
N HIS A 340 -13.66 -14.52 -2.07
CA HIS A 340 -12.51 -15.33 -2.45
C HIS A 340 -12.86 -16.43 -3.46
#